data_AF-A0A9D5RYH7-F1
#
_entry.id   AF-A0A9D5RYH7-F1
#
_cell.length_a   1.000
_cell.length_b   1.000
_cell.length_c   1.000
_cell.angle_alpha   90.00
_cell.angle_beta   90.00
_cell.angle_gamma   90.00
#
_symmetry.space_group_name_H-M   'P 1'
#
loop_
_entity.id
_entity.type
_entity.pdbx_description
1 polymer ?
#
loop_
_entity_poly.entity_id
_entity_poly.type
_entity_poly.pdbx_seq_one_letter_code
_entity_poly.pdbx_strand_id
1 'polypeptide(L)'
;MKCPRCLNTDPEYFYKGSRGWYCRRCISFGRAMIEEETASPELAEIADGAQEYTLQYPLTPAQEKIAVQCAQLIDDTSVLINAACGCGKTELVVYSIAKMLKEKKKVCFAIPRRQVVLELRERLAQYFPKAKVIAVCGGHTKETDGDLIICTTHQLYRYYRSF
;
A
#
# COMPACT_ATOMS: atom_id res chain seq x y z
N MET A 1 0.02 28.15 -2.69
CA MET A 1 -0.99 27.08 -2.81
C MET A 1 -0.32 25.75 -2.48
N LYS A 2 -1.01 24.83 -1.81
CA LYS A 2 -0.51 23.47 -1.53
C LYS A 2 -1.59 22.46 -1.89
N CYS A 3 -1.25 21.43 -2.66
CA CYS A 3 -2.20 20.37 -3.02
C CYS A 3 -2.53 19.49 -1.80
N PRO A 4 -3.82 19.25 -1.47
CA PRO A 4 -4.18 18.42 -0.32
C PRO A 4 -3.84 16.93 -0.52
N ARG A 5 -3.76 16.45 -1.76
CA ARG A 5 -3.46 15.04 -2.09
C ARG A 5 -1.96 14.75 -2.20
N CYS A 6 -1.24 15.47 -3.06
CA CYS A 6 0.18 15.19 -3.35
C CYS A 6 1.15 16.16 -2.65
N LEU A 7 0.64 17.11 -1.87
CA LEU A 7 1.41 18.10 -1.12
C LEU A 7 2.29 19.03 -1.99
N ASN A 8 2.15 18.98 -3.32
CA ASN A 8 2.82 19.89 -4.25
C ASN A 8 2.61 21.35 -3.86
N THR A 9 3.66 22.16 -3.90
CA THR A 9 3.63 23.60 -3.69
C THR A 9 4.06 24.40 -4.92
N ASP A 10 4.50 23.73 -5.98
CA ASP A 10 4.97 24.35 -7.22
C ASP A 10 3.82 25.04 -7.99
N PRO A 11 3.87 26.38 -8.16
CA PRO A 11 2.88 27.20 -8.83
C PRO A 11 2.51 26.72 -10.25
N GLU A 12 3.47 26.20 -11.02
CA GLU A 12 3.27 25.82 -12.43
C GLU A 12 2.27 24.67 -12.60
N TYR A 13 2.12 23.86 -11.56
CA TYR A 13 1.20 22.73 -11.54
C TYR A 13 -0.18 23.07 -11.01
N PHE A 14 -0.49 24.34 -10.73
CA PHE A 14 -1.85 24.75 -10.38
C PHE A 14 -2.51 25.44 -11.57
N TYR A 15 -3.76 25.08 -11.81
CA TYR A 15 -4.56 25.67 -12.87
C TYR A 15 -5.95 26.01 -12.35
N LYS A 16 -6.44 27.20 -12.73
CA LYS A 16 -7.79 27.67 -12.37
C LYS A 16 -8.77 27.22 -13.45
N GLY A 17 -9.58 26.22 -13.12
CA GLY A 17 -10.69 25.77 -13.96
C GLY A 17 -12.00 26.48 -13.61
N SER A 18 -13.10 26.04 -14.23
CA SER A 18 -14.45 26.55 -13.95
C SER A 18 -14.96 26.32 -12.52
N ARG A 19 -14.40 25.33 -11.81
CA ARG A 19 -14.79 24.96 -10.43
C ARG A 19 -13.80 25.43 -9.35
N GLY A 20 -12.76 26.19 -9.72
CA GLY A 20 -11.70 26.59 -8.78
C GLY A 20 -10.31 26.11 -9.19
N TRP A 21 -9.35 26.20 -8.27
CA TRP A 21 -7.98 25.78 -8.51
C TRP A 21 -7.84 24.27 -8.31
N TYR A 22 -7.10 23.62 -9.20
CA TYR A 22 -6.77 22.20 -9.03
C TYR A 22 -5.30 21.90 -9.35
N CYS A 23 -4.80 20.81 -8.77
CA CYS A 23 -3.45 20.35 -8.99
C CYS A 23 -3.32 19.47 -10.24
N ARG A 24 -2.54 19.93 -11.23
CA ARG A 24 -2.26 19.21 -12.48
C ARG A 24 -1.47 17.91 -12.27
N ARG A 25 -0.63 17.82 -11.24
CA ARG A 25 0.10 16.59 -10.89
C ARG A 25 -0.83 15.44 -10.49
N CYS A 26 -2.02 15.75 -9.98
CA CYS A 26 -2.97 14.74 -9.51
C CYS A 26 -3.96 14.29 -10.58
N ILE A 27 -3.98 14.89 -11.78
CA ILE A 27 -5.02 14.66 -12.80
C ILE A 27 -5.22 13.17 -13.11
N SER A 28 -4.14 12.37 -13.15
CA SER A 28 -4.20 10.93 -13.41
C SER A 28 -4.97 10.13 -12.34
N PHE A 29 -5.24 10.74 -11.19
CA PHE A 29 -5.97 10.19 -10.05
C PHE A 29 -7.31 10.93 -9.82
N GLY A 30 -7.72 11.78 -10.75
CA GLY A 30 -8.83 12.72 -10.58
C GLY A 30 -8.36 14.11 -10.13
N ARG A 31 -9.14 15.14 -10.43
CA ARG A 31 -8.80 16.52 -10.08
C ARG A 31 -8.83 16.69 -8.56
N ALA A 32 -7.67 17.00 -7.97
CA ALA A 32 -7.59 17.43 -6.58
C ALA A 32 -7.79 18.95 -6.55
N MET A 33 -8.97 19.39 -6.11
CA MET A 33 -9.29 20.80 -5.91
C MET A 33 -8.55 21.32 -4.68
N ILE A 34 -8.06 22.57 -4.74
CA ILE A 34 -7.23 23.14 -3.66
C ILE A 34 -8.09 23.59 -2.49
N GLU A 35 -9.29 24.06 -2.77
CA GLU A 35 -10.24 24.54 -1.77
C GLU A 35 -11.10 23.42 -1.14
N GLU A 36 -10.98 22.17 -1.62
CA GLU A 36 -11.77 21.03 -1.13
C GLU A 36 -10.91 20.06 -0.32
N GLU A 37 -11.53 19.42 0.67
CA GLU A 37 -10.89 18.32 1.38
C GLU A 37 -10.80 17.08 0.47
N THR A 38 -9.62 16.46 0.42
CA THR A 38 -9.45 15.23 -0.36
C THR A 38 -10.13 14.08 0.39
N ALA A 39 -11.22 13.57 -0.16
CA ALA A 39 -11.88 12.39 0.38
C ALA A 39 -10.96 11.16 0.26
N SER A 40 -10.97 10.33 1.32
CA SER A 40 -10.43 8.98 1.26
C SER A 40 -11.31 8.12 0.35
N PRO A 41 -10.73 7.20 -0.44
CA PRO A 41 -11.53 6.25 -1.19
C PRO A 41 -12.32 5.35 -0.22
N GLU A 42 -13.56 5.05 -0.57
CA GLU A 42 -14.32 3.98 0.07
C GLU A 42 -13.74 2.65 -0.40
N LEU A 43 -13.18 1.88 0.54
CA LEU A 43 -12.64 0.54 0.31
C LEU A 43 -13.57 -0.49 0.96
N ALA A 44 -13.77 -1.62 0.30
CA ALA A 44 -14.57 -2.72 0.82
C ALA A 44 -13.98 -3.31 2.10
N GLU A 45 -14.80 -3.97 2.91
CA GLU A 45 -14.32 -4.67 4.10
C GLU A 45 -13.34 -5.81 3.75
N ILE A 46 -12.52 -6.20 4.73
CA ILE A 46 -11.56 -7.30 4.57
C ILE A 46 -12.29 -8.63 4.52
N ALA A 47 -11.98 -9.45 3.51
CA ALA A 47 -12.54 -10.78 3.35
C ALA A 47 -12.30 -11.68 4.58
N ASP A 48 -13.22 -12.62 4.82
CA ASP A 48 -13.07 -13.56 5.92
C ASP A 48 -11.94 -14.56 5.68
N GLY A 49 -11.09 -14.74 6.68
CA GLY A 49 -9.90 -15.58 6.57
C GLY A 49 -8.76 -14.94 5.79
N ALA A 50 -8.84 -13.68 5.37
CA ALA A 50 -7.76 -12.99 4.65
C ALA A 50 -6.43 -12.96 5.43
N GLN A 51 -6.48 -13.03 6.76
CA GLN A 51 -5.31 -13.12 7.63
C GLN A 51 -4.57 -14.46 7.55
N GLU A 52 -5.22 -15.52 7.07
CA GLU A 52 -4.62 -16.84 6.98
C GLU A 52 -3.52 -16.83 5.92
N TYR A 53 -2.36 -17.34 6.29
CA TYR A 53 -1.22 -17.39 5.41
C TYR A 53 -0.47 -18.71 5.49
N THR A 54 0.19 -19.06 4.39
CA THR A 54 1.09 -20.21 4.28
C THR A 54 2.39 -19.77 3.64
N LEU A 55 3.49 -19.85 4.40
CA LEU A 55 4.82 -19.66 3.84
C LEU A 55 5.26 -20.92 3.10
N GLN A 56 5.87 -20.75 1.93
CA GLN A 56 6.43 -21.88 1.15
C GLN A 56 7.66 -22.51 1.82
N TYR A 57 8.35 -21.75 2.65
CA TYR A 57 9.51 -22.18 3.41
C TYR A 57 9.46 -21.52 4.79
N PRO A 58 9.93 -22.20 5.84
CA PRO A 58 9.98 -21.61 7.17
C PRO A 58 10.95 -20.44 7.22
N LEU A 59 10.65 -19.45 8.05
CA LEU A 59 11.61 -18.40 8.39
C LEU A 59 12.79 -19.02 9.14
N THR A 60 13.99 -18.49 8.91
CA THR A 60 15.12 -18.78 9.81
C THR A 60 14.82 -18.25 11.21
N PRO A 61 15.43 -18.80 12.29
CA PRO A 61 15.19 -18.31 13.65
C PRO A 61 15.44 -16.80 13.83
N ALA A 62 16.43 -16.25 13.10
CA ALA A 62 16.70 -14.82 13.10
C ALA A 62 15.58 -14.02 12.41
N GLN A 63 15.08 -14.49 11.27
CA GLN A 63 13.98 -13.86 10.56
C GLN A 63 12.67 -13.92 11.37
N GLU A 64 12.38 -15.07 11.99
CA GLU A 64 11.19 -15.25 12.81
C GLU A 64 11.18 -14.29 13.99
N LYS A 65 12.32 -14.15 14.70
CA LYS A 65 12.47 -13.17 15.78
C LYS A 65 12.16 -11.74 15.31
N ILE A 66 12.68 -11.34 14.15
CA ILE A 66 12.42 -10.01 13.58
C ILE A 66 10.96 -9.87 13.15
N ALA A 67 10.37 -10.88 12.52
CA ALA A 67 8.98 -10.86 12.07
C ALA A 67 7.99 -10.72 13.23
N VAL A 68 8.23 -11.45 14.33
CA VAL A 68 7.44 -11.32 15.57
C VAL A 68 7.58 -9.91 16.16
N GLN A 69 8.80 -9.39 16.25
CA GLN A 69 9.04 -8.03 16.76
C GLN A 69 8.34 -6.97 15.89
N CYS A 70 8.42 -7.10 14.56
CA CYS A 70 7.73 -6.19 13.63
C CYS A 70 6.21 -6.25 13.81
N ALA A 71 5.63 -7.45 13.97
CA ALA A 71 4.21 -7.61 14.18
C ALA A 71 3.74 -7.06 15.54
N GLN A 72 4.59 -7.04 16.55
CA GLN A 72 4.27 -6.45 17.86
C GLN A 72 4.33 -4.92 17.83
N LEU A 73 5.40 -4.35 17.28
CA LEU A 73 5.66 -2.91 17.34
C LEU A 73 4.79 -2.05 16.40
N ILE A 74 4.23 -2.65 15.34
CA ILE A 74 3.50 -1.91 14.30
C ILE A 74 2.21 -1.25 14.79
N ASP A 75 1.67 -1.65 15.94
CA ASP A 75 0.47 -1.01 16.52
C ASP A 75 0.78 0.37 17.09
N ASP A 76 2.00 0.53 17.62
CA ASP A 76 2.39 1.71 18.40
C ASP A 76 3.27 2.67 17.58
N THR A 77 4.08 2.13 16.67
CA THR A 77 5.10 2.91 15.96
C THR A 77 5.45 2.36 14.59
N SER A 78 6.02 3.24 13.76
CA SER A 78 6.71 2.83 12.54
C SER A 78 7.97 2.01 12.88
N VAL A 79 8.21 0.96 12.12
CA VAL A 79 9.35 0.04 12.28
C VAL A 79 10.27 0.12 11.07
N LEU A 80 11.58 0.30 11.31
CA LEU A 80 12.61 0.24 10.28
C LEU A 80 13.35 -1.11 10.34
N ILE A 81 13.21 -1.92 9.28
CA ILE A 81 13.95 -3.18 9.14
C ILE A 81 15.30 -2.91 8.46
N ASN A 82 16.38 -2.90 9.25
CA ASN A 82 17.74 -2.80 8.72
C ASN A 82 18.32 -4.20 8.42
N ALA A 83 18.38 -4.56 7.14
CA ALA A 83 18.85 -5.87 6.67
C ALA A 83 19.53 -5.76 5.31
N ALA A 84 20.40 -6.72 4.96
CA ALA A 84 21.02 -6.78 3.64
C ALA A 84 20.03 -7.25 2.55
N CYS A 85 20.41 -7.06 1.28
CA CYS A 85 19.68 -7.65 0.16
C CYS A 85 19.76 -9.18 0.22
N GLY A 86 18.69 -9.87 -0.16
CA GLY A 86 18.64 -11.34 -0.13
C GLY A 86 18.30 -11.97 1.24
N CYS A 87 18.17 -11.18 2.31
CA CYS A 87 17.80 -11.69 3.64
C CYS A 87 16.29 -11.99 3.81
N GLY A 88 15.51 -12.05 2.73
CA GLY A 88 14.07 -12.31 2.80
C GLY A 88 13.24 -11.20 3.47
N LYS A 89 13.49 -9.93 3.11
CA LYS A 89 12.80 -8.78 3.73
C LYS A 89 11.28 -8.81 3.55
N THR A 90 10.79 -9.44 2.49
CA THR A 90 9.35 -9.51 2.23
C THR A 90 8.68 -10.49 3.20
N GLU A 91 9.35 -11.60 3.48
CA GLU A 91 8.89 -12.64 4.37
C GLU A 91 8.85 -12.14 5.82
N LEU A 92 9.75 -11.22 6.19
CA LEU A 92 9.78 -10.58 7.50
C LEU A 92 8.49 -9.82 7.86
N VAL A 93 7.75 -9.31 6.88
CA VAL A 93 6.52 -8.53 7.14
C VAL A 93 5.24 -9.34 7.01
N VAL A 94 5.31 -10.63 6.64
CA VAL A 94 4.12 -11.48 6.49
C VAL A 94 3.31 -11.56 7.79
N TYR A 95 3.97 -11.61 8.94
CA TYR A 95 3.29 -11.66 10.24
C TYR A 95 2.55 -10.35 10.53
N SER A 96 3.15 -9.20 10.19
CA SER A 96 2.52 -7.89 10.29
C SER A 96 1.32 -7.77 9.36
N ILE A 97 1.43 -8.25 8.11
CA ILE A 97 0.32 -8.27 7.14
C ILE A 97 -0.84 -9.12 7.70
N ALA A 98 -0.56 -10.35 8.11
CA ALA A 98 -1.56 -11.26 8.67
C ALA A 98 -2.27 -10.64 9.89
N LYS A 99 -1.52 -10.02 10.80
CA LYS A 99 -2.07 -9.34 11.96
C LYS A 99 -3.02 -8.21 11.57
N MET A 100 -2.61 -7.32 10.67
CA MET A 100 -3.45 -6.19 10.24
C MET A 100 -4.72 -6.66 9.52
N LEU A 101 -4.61 -7.68 8.68
CA LEU A 101 -5.79 -8.29 8.03
C LEU A 101 -6.74 -8.92 9.06
N LYS A 102 -6.22 -9.54 10.13
CA LYS A 102 -7.03 -10.09 11.23
C LYS A 102 -7.80 -9.00 11.97
N GLU A 103 -7.21 -7.81 12.09
CA GLU A 103 -7.84 -6.62 12.65
C GLU A 103 -8.77 -5.88 11.66
N LYS A 104 -9.08 -6.50 10.51
CA LYS A 104 -9.91 -5.93 9.44
C LYS A 104 -9.37 -4.60 8.89
N LYS A 105 -8.05 -4.39 8.94
CA LYS A 105 -7.36 -3.24 8.34
C LYS A 105 -6.80 -3.61 6.96
N LYS A 106 -6.93 -2.69 6.00
CA LYS A 106 -6.31 -2.80 4.68
C LYS A 106 -4.80 -2.67 4.78
N VAL A 107 -4.07 -3.43 3.97
CA VAL A 107 -2.61 -3.38 3.96
C VAL A 107 -2.10 -2.99 2.58
N CYS A 108 -1.15 -2.04 2.54
CA CYS A 108 -0.47 -1.65 1.31
C CYS A 108 1.01 -1.99 1.34
N PHE A 109 1.50 -2.60 0.27
CA PHE A 109 2.91 -2.85 0.03
C PHE A 109 3.38 -1.99 -1.16
N ALA A 110 4.09 -0.88 -0.87
CA ALA A 110 4.52 0.06 -1.88
C ALA A 110 5.99 -0.15 -2.30
N ILE A 111 6.26 -0.21 -3.60
CA ILE A 111 7.63 -0.37 -4.15
C ILE A 111 7.79 0.38 -5.47
N PRO A 112 8.90 1.08 -5.77
CA PRO A 112 8.95 1.98 -6.92
C PRO A 112 8.92 1.30 -8.30
N ARG A 113 9.25 0.00 -8.39
CA ARG A 113 9.42 -0.70 -9.67
C ARG A 113 8.19 -1.52 -10.05
N ARG A 114 7.64 -1.26 -11.24
CA ARG A 114 6.46 -1.95 -11.80
C ARG A 114 6.61 -3.47 -11.84
N GLN A 115 7.74 -3.98 -12.34
CA GLN A 115 7.93 -5.43 -12.46
C GLN A 115 7.94 -6.12 -11.09
N VAL A 116 8.55 -5.48 -10.09
CA VAL A 116 8.59 -6.02 -8.72
C VAL A 116 7.21 -6.01 -8.08
N VAL A 117 6.34 -5.04 -8.39
CA VAL A 117 4.92 -5.07 -7.96
C VAL A 117 4.22 -6.33 -8.48
N LEU A 118 4.41 -6.68 -9.76
CA LEU A 118 3.75 -7.84 -10.36
C LEU A 118 4.26 -9.15 -9.75
N GLU A 119 5.58 -9.29 -9.62
CA GLU A 119 6.22 -10.44 -8.97
C GLU A 119 5.76 -10.58 -7.50
N LEU A 120 5.78 -9.50 -6.73
CA LEU A 120 5.37 -9.51 -5.33
C LEU A 120 3.88 -9.81 -5.18
N ARG A 121 3.02 -9.33 -6.08
CA ARG A 121 1.60 -9.66 -6.05
C ARG A 121 1.39 -11.16 -6.22
N GLU A 122 2.05 -11.79 -7.18
CA GLU A 122 1.93 -13.25 -7.38
C GLU A 122 2.42 -14.02 -6.15
N ARG A 123 3.58 -13.63 -5.62
CA ARG A 123 4.15 -14.26 -4.43
C ARG A 123 3.28 -14.09 -3.19
N LEU A 124 2.77 -12.90 -2.92
CA LEU A 124 1.91 -12.64 -1.77
C LEU A 124 0.51 -13.25 -1.93
N ALA A 125 0.00 -13.39 -3.15
CA ALA A 125 -1.23 -14.14 -3.42
C ALA A 125 -1.08 -15.63 -3.08
N GLN A 126 0.10 -16.21 -3.31
CA GLN A 126 0.40 -17.58 -2.88
C GLN A 126 0.47 -17.70 -1.36
N TYR A 127 1.00 -16.68 -0.67
CA TYR A 127 1.06 -16.68 0.78
C TYR A 127 -0.29 -16.45 1.44
N PHE A 128 -1.16 -15.60 0.87
CA PHE A 128 -2.47 -15.26 1.41
C PHE A 128 -3.59 -15.71 0.46
N PRO A 129 -3.87 -17.02 0.33
CA PRO A 129 -4.79 -17.55 -0.67
C PRO A 129 -6.25 -17.11 -0.49
N LYS A 130 -6.62 -16.70 0.73
CA LYS A 130 -7.97 -16.19 1.05
C LYS A 130 -8.09 -14.68 0.93
N ALA A 131 -6.97 -13.94 0.87
CA ALA A 131 -6.98 -12.50 0.72
C ALA A 131 -7.12 -12.11 -0.76
N LYS A 132 -7.86 -11.04 -1.02
CA LYS A 132 -7.89 -10.40 -2.34
C LYS A 132 -6.61 -9.59 -2.56
N VAL A 133 -5.58 -10.25 -3.09
CA VAL A 133 -4.26 -9.67 -3.35
C VAL A 133 -4.19 -9.05 -4.75
N ILE A 134 -4.03 -7.71 -4.82
CA ILE A 134 -4.09 -6.96 -6.08
C ILE A 134 -2.78 -6.21 -6.37
N ALA A 135 -2.53 -5.97 -7.68
CA ALA A 135 -1.41 -5.17 -8.16
C ALA A 135 -1.93 -3.85 -8.74
N VAL A 136 -1.39 -2.72 -8.26
CA VAL A 136 -1.73 -1.39 -8.75
C VAL A 136 -0.48 -0.69 -9.27
N CYS A 137 -0.29 -0.69 -10.58
CA CYS A 137 0.90 -0.14 -11.23
C CYS A 137 0.60 0.26 -12.69
N GLY A 138 1.63 0.69 -13.44
CA GLY A 138 1.46 1.01 -14.86
C GLY A 138 0.81 -0.14 -15.64
N GLY A 139 -0.30 0.13 -16.35
CA GLY A 139 -1.08 -0.88 -17.06
C GLY A 139 -2.00 -1.76 -16.19
N HIS A 140 -1.94 -1.63 -14.86
CA HIS A 140 -2.71 -2.43 -13.90
C HIS A 140 -3.41 -1.49 -12.92
N THR A 141 -4.51 -0.85 -13.37
CA THR A 141 -5.33 0.05 -12.56
C THR A 141 -6.83 -0.17 -12.76
N LYS A 142 -7.22 -1.32 -13.33
CA LYS A 142 -8.63 -1.69 -13.50
C LYS A 142 -9.29 -2.02 -12.16
N GLU A 143 -8.52 -2.62 -11.27
CA GLU A 143 -8.91 -2.95 -9.91
C GLU A 143 -7.95 -2.25 -8.95
N THR A 144 -8.52 -1.46 -8.03
CA THR A 144 -7.76 -0.66 -7.06
C THR A 144 -8.22 -0.90 -5.63
N ASP A 145 -9.02 -1.92 -5.37
CA ASP A 145 -9.44 -2.31 -4.04
C ASP A 145 -9.25 -3.80 -3.83
N GLY A 146 -8.52 -4.14 -2.79
CA GLY A 146 -8.21 -5.49 -2.34
C GLY A 146 -7.82 -5.46 -0.86
N ASP A 147 -7.74 -6.62 -0.24
CA ASP A 147 -7.34 -6.76 1.17
C ASP A 147 -5.86 -6.39 1.35
N LEU A 148 -5.04 -6.84 0.40
CA LEU A 148 -3.61 -6.58 0.31
C LEU A 148 -3.28 -5.95 -1.05
N ILE A 149 -2.83 -4.70 -1.02
CA ILE A 149 -2.62 -3.87 -2.21
C ILE A 149 -1.13 -3.68 -2.44
N ILE A 150 -0.58 -4.30 -3.49
CA ILE A 150 0.82 -4.14 -3.88
C ILE A 150 0.85 -3.08 -4.96
N CYS A 151 1.56 -1.97 -4.74
CA CYS A 151 1.50 -0.85 -5.68
C CYS A 151 2.83 -0.17 -5.92
N THR A 152 2.93 0.57 -7.03
CA THR A 152 4.04 1.51 -7.17
C THR A 152 3.87 2.69 -6.22
N THR A 153 4.96 3.24 -5.69
CA THR A 153 4.89 4.37 -4.73
C THR A 153 4.05 5.55 -5.22
N HIS A 154 4.08 5.84 -6.53
CA HIS A 154 3.24 6.87 -7.13
C HIS A 154 1.72 6.59 -7.02
N GLN A 155 1.31 5.32 -6.94
CA GLN A 155 -0.10 4.93 -6.84
C GLN A 155 -0.68 5.16 -5.43
N LEU A 156 0.16 5.41 -4.42
CA LEU A 156 -0.29 5.76 -3.07
C LEU A 156 -1.19 7.01 -3.05
N TYR A 157 -1.08 7.91 -4.04
CA TYR A 157 -1.97 9.06 -4.16
C TYR A 157 -3.45 8.70 -4.39
N ARG A 158 -3.77 7.44 -4.76
CA ARG A 158 -5.15 6.93 -4.81
C ARG A 158 -5.74 6.68 -3.42
N TYR A 159 -4.88 6.37 -2.46
CA TYR A 159 -5.24 5.84 -1.15
C TYR A 159 -5.03 6.87 -0.04
N TYR A 160 -5.44 8.11 -0.30
CA TYR A 160 -5.26 9.21 0.63
C TYR A 160 -5.94 8.87 1.97
N ARG A 161 -5.14 8.81 3.05
CA ARG A 161 -5.58 8.42 4.40
C ARG A 161 -6.30 7.06 4.49
N SER A 162 -5.95 6.11 3.62
CA SER A 162 -6.57 4.77 3.63
C SER A 162 -5.83 3.72 4.46
N PHE A 163 -4.61 4.01 4.90
CA PHE A 163 -3.73 3.09 5.66
C PHE A 163 -3.11 3.81 6.85
#